data_AF-A0A6J7L804-F1
#
_entry.id   AF-A0A6J7L804-F1
#
_cell.length_a   1.000
_cell.length_b   1.000
_cell.length_c   1.000
_cell.angle_alpha   90.00
_cell.angle_beta   90.00
_cell.angle_gamma   90.00
#
_symmetry.space_group_name_H-M   'P 1'
#
loop_
_entity.id
_entity.type
_entity.pdbx_description
1 polymer ?
#
loop_
_entity_poly.entity_id
_entity_poly.type
_entity_poly.pdbx_seq_one_letter_code
_entity_poly.pdbx_strand_id
1 'polypeptide(L)' 'MTRAAGKTPLNFGTGIHMCLGRMITLLEQQEVLSSLLTHWSEFEVTDSEFQGAMYSTVATRMTTRFVPDVRLPSR' A
#
# COMPACT_ATOMS: atom_id res chain seq x y z
N MET A 1 -1.31 -17.46 -0.18
CA MET A 1 -0.17 -17.76 -1.08
C MET A 1 0.75 -16.53 -1.12
N THR A 2 1.85 -16.53 -0.38
CA THR A 2 2.89 -15.48 -0.51
C THR A 2 4.08 -16.09 -1.26
N ARG A 3 4.17 -15.81 -2.56
CA ARG A 3 5.31 -16.23 -3.39
C ARG A 3 6.53 -15.41 -2.96
N ALA A 4 7.64 -16.08 -2.67
CA ALA A 4 8.91 -15.40 -2.41
C ALA A 4 9.28 -14.51 -3.61
N ALA A 5 9.71 -13.28 -3.34
CA ALA A 5 10.18 -12.36 -4.38
C ALA A 5 11.46 -12.93 -5.01
N GLY A 6 11.34 -13.53 -6.20
CA GLY A 6 12.46 -14.21 -6.86
C GLY A 6 13.55 -13.29 -7.42
N LYS A 7 13.36 -11.96 -7.38
CA LYS A 7 14.34 -10.92 -7.78
C LYS A 7 14.14 -9.65 -6.94
N THR A 8 15.21 -8.90 -6.70
CA THR A 8 15.14 -7.57 -6.10
C THR A 8 14.30 -6.64 -7.00
N PRO A 9 13.21 -6.03 -6.49
CA PRO A 9 12.37 -5.14 -7.28
C PRO A 9 13.12 -3.87 -7.69
N LEU A 10 12.91 -3.40 -8.92
CA LEU A 10 13.56 -2.21 -9.48
C LEU A 10 12.74 -0.92 -9.31
N ASN A 11 11.68 -0.95 -8.49
CA ASN A 11 10.78 0.19 -8.26
C ASN A 11 11.51 1.42 -7.67
N PHE A 12 12.66 1.21 -7.03
CA PHE A 12 13.51 2.27 -6.48
C PHE A 12 14.81 2.51 -7.28
N GLY A 13 14.88 2.00 -8.51
CA GLY A 13 16.09 2.06 -9.33
C GLY A 13 17.26 1.25 -8.74
N THR A 14 18.45 1.47 -9.29
CA THR A 14 19.70 0.81 -8.85
C THR A 14 20.91 1.72 -9.16
N GLY A 15 22.06 1.43 -8.55
CA GLY A 15 23.30 2.17 -8.77
C GLY A 15 23.27 3.62 -8.28
N ILE A 16 23.93 4.52 -8.99
CA ILE A 16 24.12 5.94 -8.59
C ILE A 16 22.82 6.77 -8.59
N HIS A 17 21.77 6.28 -9.24
CA HIS A 17 20.45 6.93 -9.28
C HIS A 17 19.40 6.13 -8.50
N MET A 18 19.83 5.33 -7.53
CA MET A 18 18.92 4.70 -6.58
C MET A 18 18.08 5.76 -5.85
N CYS A 19 16.81 5.47 -5.61
CA CYS A 19 15.92 6.38 -4.90
C CYS A 19 16.43 6.63 -3.48
N LEU A 20 16.83 7.87 -3.22
CA LEU A 20 17.26 8.34 -1.89
C LEU A 20 16.16 8.12 -0.83
N GLY A 21 14.91 8.30 -1.23
CA GLY A 21 13.72 8.15 -0.37
C GLY A 21 13.24 6.71 -0.15
N ARG A 22 13.90 5.68 -0.69
CA ARG A 22 13.38 4.30 -0.62
C ARG A 22 13.02 3.84 0.79
N MET A 23 13.81 4.25 1.80
CA MET A 23 13.61 3.81 3.17
C MET A 23 12.38 4.49 3.78
N ILE A 24 12.21 5.79 3.53
CA ILE A 24 11.04 6.51 4.06
C ILE A 24 9.75 6.01 3.39
N THR A 25 9.78 5.77 2.08
CA THR A 25 8.64 5.20 1.35
C THR A 25 8.25 3.82 1.89
N LEU A 26 9.23 2.96 2.18
CA LEU A 26 8.96 1.64 2.78
C LEU A 26 8.36 1.75 4.19
N LEU A 27 8.85 2.69 5.00
CA LEU A 27 8.31 2.94 6.34
C LEU A 27 6.88 3.47 6.28
N GLU A 28 6.59 4.41 5.38
CA GLU A 28 5.23 4.94 5.14
C GLU A 28 4.26 3.83 4.73
N GLN A 29 4.68 2.96 3.78
CA GLN A 29 3.88 1.82 3.36
C GLN A 29 3.62 0.84 4.51
N GLN A 30 4.65 0.55 5.31
CA GLN A 30 4.53 -0.33 6.46
C GLN A 30 3.56 0.24 7.51
N GLU A 31 3.64 1.53 7.81
CA GLU A 31 2.77 2.19 8.79
C GLU A 31 1.30 2.17 8.34
N VAL A 32 1.05 2.56 7.09
CA VAL A 32 -0.31 2.56 6.53
C VAL A 32 -0.92 1.15 6.54
N LEU A 33 -0.16 0.14 6.11
CA LEU A 33 -0.63 -1.25 6.10
C LEU A 33 -0.84 -1.79 7.52
N SER A 34 0.04 -1.46 8.47
CA SER A 34 -0.09 -1.90 9.86
C SER A 34 -1.30 -1.27 10.54
N SER A 35 -1.54 0.02 10.32
CA SER A 35 -2.72 0.73 10.81
C SER A 35 -4.01 0.13 10.22
N LEU A 36 -4.04 -0.13 8.91
CA LEU A 36 -5.19 -0.77 8.25
C LEU A 36 -5.53 -2.13 8.85
N LEU A 37 -4.52 -2.98 9.08
CA LEU A 37 -4.71 -4.31 9.66
C LEU A 37 -5.06 -4.28 11.16
N THR A 38 -4.72 -3.20 11.87
CA THR A 38 -5.03 -3.06 13.30
C THR A 38 -6.46 -2.60 13.54
N HIS A 39 -6.98 -1.73 12.68
CA HIS A 39 -8.28 -1.08 12.90
C HIS A 39 -9.45 -1.77 12.19
N TRP A 40 -9.19 -2.55 11.12
CA TRP A 40 -10.23 -3.21 10.34
C TRP A 40 -9.93 -4.69 10.16
N SER A 41 -10.83 -5.55 10.62
CA SER A 41 -10.74 -7.00 10.46
C SER A 41 -11.04 -7.44 9.02
N GLU A 42 -11.95 -6.72 8.36
CA GLU A 42 -12.37 -6.99 7.00
C GLU A 42 -12.49 -5.67 6.23
N PHE A 43 -11.86 -5.62 5.07
CA PHE A 43 -12.00 -4.54 4.12
C PHE A 43 -11.95 -5.09 2.69
N GLU A 44 -12.62 -4.39 1.79
CA GLU A 44 -12.68 -4.73 0.37
C GLU A 44 -12.52 -3.46 -0.47
N VAL A 45 -11.70 -3.53 -1.52
CA VAL A 45 -11.64 -2.50 -2.55
C VAL A 45 -12.75 -2.80 -3.55
N THR A 46 -13.76 -1.94 -3.61
CA THR A 46 -14.97 -2.11 -4.44
C THR A 46 -14.90 -1.38 -5.78
N ASP A 47 -14.11 -0.31 -5.86
CA ASP A 47 -13.80 0.41 -7.10
C ASP A 47 -12.38 0.95 -7.01
N SER A 48 -11.68 0.96 -8.14
CA SER A 48 -10.35 1.55 -8.24
C SER A 48 -10.10 2.05 -9.65
N GLU A 49 -9.76 3.31 -9.77
CA GLU A 49 -9.37 3.95 -11.02
C GLU A 49 -7.91 4.35 -10.92
N PHE A 50 -7.13 3.92 -11.91
CA PHE A 50 -5.71 4.23 -12.01
C PHE A 50 -5.46 5.03 -13.27
N GLN A 51 -4.65 6.08 -13.15
CA GLN A 51 -4.19 6.86 -14.28
C GLN A 51 -2.67 7.03 -14.17
N GLY A 52 -1.99 7.16 -15.30
CA GLY A 52 -0.55 7.30 -15.27
C GLY A 52 0.12 7.25 -16.62
N ALA A 53 1.42 7.52 -16.59
CA ALA A 53 2.33 7.29 -17.70
C ALA A 53 3.03 5.92 -17.51
N MET A 54 3.80 5.51 -18.52
CA MET A 54 4.52 4.22 -18.55
C MET A 54 5.34 3.91 -17.28
N TYR A 55 5.82 4.91 -16.56
CA TYR A 55 6.68 4.76 -15.38
C TYR A 55 6.09 5.30 -14.08
N SER A 56 4.84 5.74 -14.09
CA SER A 56 4.16 6.26 -12.91
C SER A 56 2.67 6.07 -13.07
N THR A 57 2.12 5.15 -12.29
CA THR A 57 0.68 4.90 -12.18
C THR A 57 0.24 5.26 -10.79
N VAL A 58 -0.80 6.08 -10.69
CA VAL A 58 -1.39 6.51 -9.43
C VAL A 58 -2.88 6.18 -9.40
N ALA A 59 -3.39 5.82 -8.23
CA ALA A 59 -4.82 5.70 -8.04
C ALA A 59 -5.43 7.12 -8.02
N THR A 60 -6.34 7.41 -8.95
CA THR A 60 -7.11 8.68 -8.97
C THR A 60 -8.39 8.55 -8.16
N ARG A 61 -8.93 7.34 -8.05
CA ARG A 61 -10.04 7.00 -7.18
C ARG A 61 -9.83 5.61 -6.59
N MET A 62 -10.12 5.46 -5.31
CA MET A 62 -10.18 4.15 -4.64
C MET A 62 -11.34 4.17 -3.66
N THR A 63 -12.28 3.24 -3.82
CA THR A 63 -13.45 3.11 -2.94
C THR A 63 -13.36 1.81 -2.18
N THR A 64 -13.31 1.92 -0.86
CA THR A 64 -13.22 0.77 0.04
C THR A 64 -14.47 0.63 0.89
N ARG A 65 -14.89 -0.62 1.09
CA ARG A 65 -15.88 -1.00 2.09
C ARG A 65 -15.15 -1.58 3.29
N PHE A 66 -15.52 -1.14 4.48
CA PHE A 66 -14.98 -1.65 5.73
C PHE A 66 -16.10 -2.26 6.57
N VAL A 67 -15.81 -3.38 7.23
CA VAL A 67 -16.64 -3.87 8.33
C VAL A 67 -15.97 -3.38 9.62
N PRO A 68 -16.64 -2.55 10.45
CA PRO A 68 -16.08 -2.14 11.73
C PRO A 68 -15.83 -3.37 12.60
N ASP A 69 -14.63 -3.51 13.17
CA ASP A 69 -14.41 -4.53 14.19
C ASP A 69 -15.27 -4.13 15.42
N VAL A 70 -16.14 -5.03 15.86
CA VAL A 70 -17.13 -4.82 16.95
C VAL A 70 -16.43 -4.57 18.30
N ARG A 71 -15.09 -4.58 18.34
CA ARG A 71 -14.24 -4.49 19.53
C ARG A 71 -13.74 -3.09 19.89
N LEU A 72 -14.10 -2.03 19.17
CA LEU A 72 -13.75 -0.68 19.60
C LEU A 72 -14.88 -0.11 20.48
N PRO A 73 -14.64 0.15 21.79
CA PRO A 73 -15.59 0.89 22.59
C PRO A 73 -15.76 2.28 21.99
N SER A 74 -17.02 2.65 21.75
CA SER A 74 -17.42 4.02 21.41
C SER A 74 -16.79 4.99 22.42
N ARG A 75 -15.93 5.89 21.94
CA ARG A 75 -15.59 7.10 22.70
C ARG A 75 -16.74 8.08 22.66
#